data_AF-A0A961XJ27-F1
#
_entry.id   AF-A0A961XJ27-F1
#
_cell.length_a   1.000
_cell.length_b   1.000
_cell.length_c   1.000
_cell.angle_alpha   90.00
_cell.angle_beta   90.00
_cell.angle_gamma   90.00
#
_symmetry.space_group_name_H-M   'P 1'
#
loop_
_entity.id
_entity.type
_entity.pdbx_description
1 polymer ?
#
loop_
_entity_poly.entity_id
_entity_poly.type
_entity_poly.pdbx_seq_one_letter_code
_entity_poly.pdbx_strand_id
1 'polypeptide(L)' 'MAFRERRVVTLAEIAKATGIHRATLSKMANNPGANIGSDVIDKLCQYFKCQPGDLMTFVSDGLE' A
#
# COMPACT_ATOMS: atom_id res chain seq x y z
N MET A 1 -12.68 15.33 7.73
CA MET A 1 -12.78 15.03 6.29
C MET A 1 -11.59 14.14 5.94
N ALA A 2 -11.63 12.93 5.40
CA ALA A 2 -12.64 12.18 4.69
C ALA A 2 -12.51 10.67 5.02
N PHE A 3 -13.48 10.12 5.74
CA PHE A 3 -13.70 8.68 5.86
C PHE A 3 -15.13 8.41 5.37
N ARG A 4 -15.35 8.61 4.07
CA ARG A 4 -16.65 8.34 3.42
C ARG A 4 -16.41 7.35 2.28
N GLU A 5 -16.26 6.10 2.68
CA GLU A 5 -16.72 4.89 1.98
C GLU A 5 -15.93 3.71 2.54
N ARG A 6 -16.60 2.86 3.34
CA ARG A 6 -16.12 1.49 3.62
C ARG A 6 -16.23 0.65 2.35
N ARG A 7 -15.61 1.10 1.26
CA ARG A 7 -15.52 0.34 0.02
C ARG A 7 -14.33 -0.59 0.14
N VAL A 8 -14.60 -1.89 0.03
CA VAL A 8 -13.57 -2.89 -0.15
C VAL A 8 -13.01 -2.71 -1.55
N VAL A 9 -11.89 -2.01 -1.65
CA VAL A 9 -11.15 -1.85 -2.90
C VAL A 9 -10.38 -3.15 -3.16
N THR A 10 -10.61 -3.75 -4.32
CA THR A 10 -9.86 -4.96 -4.70
C THR A 10 -8.47 -4.60 -5.21
N LEU A 11 -7.54 -5.55 -5.14
CA LEU A 11 -6.20 -5.39 -5.74
C LEU A 11 -6.25 -5.09 -7.26
N ALA A 12 -7.33 -5.45 -7.97
CA ALA A 12 -7.50 -5.03 -9.38
C ALA A 12 -7.71 -3.54 -9.52
N GLU A 13 -8.61 -2.99 -8.69
CA GLU A 13 -8.97 -1.58 -8.77
C GLU A 13 -7.78 -0.71 -8.41
N ILE A 14 -7.05 -1.09 -7.36
CA ILE A 14 -5.82 -0.41 -6.97
C ILE A 14 -4.79 -0.51 -8.10
N ALA A 15 -4.55 -1.70 -8.66
CA ALA A 15 -3.62 -1.87 -9.79
C ALA A 15 -3.98 -1.01 -11.00
N LYS A 16 -5.27 -0.92 -11.34
CA LYS A 16 -5.77 -0.13 -12.46
C LYS A 16 -5.66 1.37 -12.21
N ALA A 17 -5.93 1.81 -10.99
CA ALA A 17 -5.91 3.24 -10.64
C ALA A 17 -4.51 3.78 -10.38
N THR A 18 -3.63 2.97 -9.78
CA THR A 18 -2.24 3.34 -9.44
C THR A 18 -1.24 2.98 -10.54
N GLY A 19 -1.61 2.10 -11.48
CA GLY A 19 -0.70 1.53 -12.46
C GLY A 19 0.31 0.52 -11.86
N ILE A 20 0.14 0.12 -10.60
CA ILE A 20 1.00 -0.88 -9.95
C ILE A 20 0.58 -2.28 -10.41
N HIS A 21 1.55 -3.14 -10.71
CA HIS A 21 1.27 -4.52 -11.06
C HIS A 21 0.58 -5.25 -9.89
N ARG A 22 -0.50 -5.99 -10.20
CA ARG A 22 -1.21 -6.85 -9.24
C ARG A 22 -0.29 -7.80 -8.48
N ALA A 23 0.76 -8.30 -9.14
CA ALA A 23 1.76 -9.17 -8.51
C ALA A 23 2.51 -8.46 -7.37
N THR A 24 2.87 -7.19 -7.55
CA THR A 24 3.54 -6.38 -6.53
C THR A 24 2.61 -6.11 -5.36
N LEU A 25 1.36 -5.70 -5.62
CA LEU A 25 0.38 -5.49 -4.55
C LEU A 25 0.07 -6.79 -3.79
N SER A 26 -0.02 -7.91 -4.49
CA SER A 26 -0.21 -9.23 -3.88
C SER A 26 0.97 -9.61 -2.99
N LYS A 27 2.21 -9.36 -3.42
CA LYS A 27 3.41 -9.56 -2.60
C LYS A 27 3.38 -8.68 -1.35
N MET A 28 3.01 -7.41 -1.46
CA MET A 28 2.87 -6.52 -0.30
C MET A 28 1.83 -7.02 0.70
N ALA A 29 0.68 -7.50 0.19
CA ALA A 29 -0.42 -7.95 1.03
C ALA A 29 -0.15 -9.30 1.72
N ASN A 30 0.57 -10.21 1.05
CA ASN A 30 0.83 -11.56 1.57
C ASN A 30 2.21 -11.71 2.25
N ASN A 31 3.17 -10.84 1.94
CA ASN A 31 4.55 -10.94 2.41
C ASN A 31 5.02 -9.61 3.01
N PRO A 32 4.76 -9.36 4.32
CA PRO A 32 5.33 -8.21 5.01
C PRO A 32 6.86 -8.25 4.91
N GLY A 33 7.48 -7.16 4.45
CA GLY A 33 8.92 -7.09 4.16
C GLY A 33 9.30 -7.35 2.70
N ALA A 34 8.34 -7.47 1.78
CA ALA A 34 8.63 -7.48 0.35
C ALA A 34 9.36 -6.20 -0.07
N ASN A 35 10.43 -6.33 -0.86
CA ASN A 35 11.14 -5.18 -1.43
C ASN A 35 10.22 -4.47 -2.43
N ILE A 36 9.82 -3.25 -2.07
CA ILE A 36 8.98 -2.37 -2.87
C ILE A 36 9.73 -1.08 -3.18
N GLY A 37 9.63 -0.64 -4.42
CA GLY A 37 10.17 0.64 -4.83
C GLY A 37 9.41 1.80 -4.18
N SER A 38 10.11 2.90 -3.91
CA SER A 38 9.51 4.15 -3.42
C SER A 38 8.44 4.72 -4.36
N ASP A 39 8.55 4.49 -5.68
CA ASP A 39 7.52 4.84 -6.67
C ASP A 39 6.17 4.16 -6.40
N VAL A 40 6.18 2.92 -5.90
CA VAL A 40 4.96 2.17 -5.55
C VAL A 40 4.26 2.84 -4.37
N ILE A 41 5.05 3.23 -3.36
CA ILE A 41 4.55 3.95 -2.19
C ILE A 41 4.00 5.31 -2.59
N ASP A 42 4.71 6.07 -3.42
CA ASP A 42 4.25 7.38 -3.90
C ASP A 42 2.89 7.29 -4.60
N LYS A 43 2.73 6.33 -5.52
CA LYS A 43 1.46 6.08 -6.22
C LYS A 43 0.32 5.68 -5.27
N LEU A 44 0.61 4.86 -4.26
CA LEU A 44 -0.38 4.50 -3.24
C LEU A 44 -0.75 5.69 -2.37
N CYS A 45 0.23 6.49 -1.93
CA CYS A 45 0.00 7.73 -1.17
C CYS A 45 -0.86 8.71 -1.97
N GLN A 46 -0.60 8.90 -3.27
CA GLN A 46 -1.41 9.74 -4.14
C GLN A 46 -2.83 9.21 -4.30
N TYR A 47 -3.00 7.89 -4.45
CA TYR A 47 -4.31 7.26 -4.62
C TYR A 47 -5.16 7.32 -3.35
N PHE A 48 -4.59 6.96 -2.20
CA PHE A 48 -5.26 6.98 -0.90
C PHE A 48 -5.28 8.37 -0.26
N LYS A 49 -4.56 9.34 -0.82
CA LYS A 49 -4.36 10.70 -0.29
C LYS A 49 -3.89 10.68 1.17
N CYS A 50 -2.94 9.80 1.46
CA CYS A 50 -2.36 9.61 2.79
C CYS A 50 -0.85 9.86 2.78
N GLN A 51 -0.25 9.89 3.96
CA GLN A 51 1.20 9.96 4.10
C GLN A 51 1.81 8.55 4.05
N PRO A 52 3.10 8.42 3.69
CA PRO A 52 3.76 7.11 3.68
C PRO A 52 3.74 6.42 5.06
N GLY A 53 3.72 7.20 6.15
CA GLY A 53 3.56 6.67 7.51
C GLY A 53 2.17 6.06 7.80
N ASP A 54 1.14 6.39 7.01
CA ASP A 54 -0.16 5.71 7.10
C ASP A 54 -0.15 4.35 6.38
N LEU A 55 0.79 4.14 5.43
CA LEU A 55 0.89 2.90 4.66
C LEU A 55 1.91 1.91 5.24
N MET A 56 2.99 2.43 5.84
CA MET A 56 4.11 1.63 6.32
C MET A 56 4.40 1.98 7.77
N THR A 57 4.58 0.93 8.58
CA THR A 57 5.07 1.06 9.94
C THR A 57 6.41 0.35 10.05
N PHE A 58 7.33 0.94 10.81
CA PHE A 58 8.57 0.26 11.16
C PHE A 58 8.25 -0.83 12.18
N VAL A 59 8.52 -2.08 11.82
CA VAL A 59 8.43 -3.22 12.71
C VAL A 59 9.86 -3.60 13.08
N SER A 60 10.26 -3.36 14.33
CA SER A 60 11.45 -4.02 14.87
C SER A 60 11.16 -5.51 14.95
N ASP A 61 11.91 -6.32 14.21
CA ASP A 61 12.06 -7.74 14.54
C ASP A 61 12.70 -7.77 15.93
N GLY A 62 11.96 -8.23 16.94
CA GLY A 62 12.23 -7.96 18.35
C GLY A 62 13.69 -8.14 18.77
N LEU A 63 14.40 -7.03 18.95
CA LEU A 63 15.40 -6.89 20.01
C LEU A 63 14.72 -6.13 21.14
N GLU A 64 13.87 -6.87 21.87
CA GLU A 64 13.75 -6.73 23.32
C GLU A 64 14.53 -7.87 23.97
#